data_AF-A0A6J8ECA3-F1
#
_entry.id   AF-A0A6J8ECA3-F1
#
_cell.length_a   1.000
_cell.length_b   1.000
_cell.length_c   1.000
_cell.angle_alpha   90.00
_cell.angle_beta   90.00
_cell.angle_gamma   90.00
#
_symmetry.space_group_name_H-M   'P 1'
#
loop_
_entity.id
_entity.type
_entity.pdbx_description
1 polymer ?
#
loop_
_entity_poly.entity_id
_entity_poly.type
_entity_poly.pdbx_seq_one_letter_code
_entity_poly.pdbx_strand_id
1 'polypeptide(L)'
;MKGSICPILQGGLGNRLFQFATAFSAARSKNMNLILPSDAALREVFEINETFNASRKLCKGFRKVLDRAFPTYHKNLMNFSSSDNIQLGYGLQSWKYFYMYDKQLKKQLTFRKHIQNEAKQTIDKILQRWKIKSRNSVNLVGIHIRRGDKVTSYDDGYKIATPEYLNRSVNYYVKKYEAVLFLVISDGMSWSIENVPSHVPVAYISLGKRELDMATLVACDHTIMTIGTFGWWIGYLTGGDVVYMKDAAVKGSRFGKSTKR
;
A
#
# COMPACT_ATOMS: atom_id res chain seq x y z
N MET A 1 23.69 3.98 -26.02
CA MET A 1 23.50 2.85 -25.08
C MET A 1 22.31 3.14 -24.18
N LYS A 2 21.50 2.12 -23.87
CA LYS A 2 20.36 2.24 -22.97
C LYS A 2 20.83 2.38 -21.53
N GLY A 3 20.44 3.45 -20.86
CA GLY A 3 20.72 3.70 -19.44
C GLY A 3 19.93 2.78 -18.52
N SER A 4 20.21 2.84 -17.22
CA SER A 4 19.63 1.96 -16.22
C SER A 4 19.01 2.71 -15.05
N ILE A 5 17.95 2.15 -14.46
CA ILE A 5 17.29 2.64 -13.25
C ILE A 5 17.39 1.58 -12.16
N CYS A 6 17.87 1.99 -10.99
CA CYS A 6 17.84 1.19 -9.77
C CYS A 6 17.02 1.89 -8.69
N PRO A 7 15.98 1.26 -8.11
CA PRO A 7 15.34 1.78 -6.90
C PRO A 7 16.19 1.52 -5.66
N ILE A 8 16.20 2.47 -4.72
CA ILE A 8 16.59 2.23 -3.33
C ILE A 8 15.36 1.70 -2.60
N LEU A 9 15.34 0.40 -2.32
CA LEU A 9 14.26 -0.25 -1.59
C LEU A 9 14.51 -0.18 -0.07
N GLN A 10 13.74 0.65 0.63
CA GLN A 10 13.90 0.89 2.06
C GLN A 10 12.57 1.17 2.78
N GLY A 11 12.54 0.93 4.09
CA GLY A 11 11.35 1.04 4.92
C GLY A 11 10.47 -0.21 4.85
N GLY A 12 9.23 -0.09 5.34
CA GLY A 12 8.23 -1.16 5.31
C GLY A 12 7.69 -1.46 3.91
N LEU A 13 6.93 -2.55 3.78
CA LEU A 13 6.43 -3.09 2.51
C LEU A 13 5.77 -2.03 1.61
N GLY A 14 4.86 -1.21 2.15
CA GLY A 14 4.20 -0.16 1.37
C GLY A 14 5.14 0.91 0.80
N ASN A 15 6.23 1.25 1.51
CA ASN A 15 7.23 2.19 1.00
C ASN A 15 8.04 1.58 -0.16
N ARG A 16 8.40 0.31 -0.02
CA ARG A 16 9.12 -0.45 -1.05
C ARG A 16 8.30 -0.62 -2.32
N LEU A 17 7.00 -0.84 -2.18
CA LEU A 17 6.08 -0.89 -3.32
C LEU A 17 6.02 0.43 -4.09
N PHE A 18 5.98 1.58 -3.40
CA PHE A 18 6.08 2.89 -4.04
C PHE A 18 7.39 3.09 -4.81
N GLN A 19 8.52 2.70 -4.19
CA GLN A 19 9.85 2.80 -4.79
C GLN A 19 9.96 1.90 -6.04
N PHE A 20 9.49 0.65 -5.94
CA PHE A 20 9.43 -0.29 -7.05
C PHE A 20 8.53 0.24 -8.19
N ALA A 21 7.28 0.60 -7.89
CA ALA A 21 6.30 1.05 -8.88
C ALA A 21 6.78 2.27 -9.68
N THR A 22 7.43 3.20 -8.98
CA THR A 22 8.00 4.39 -9.58
C THR A 22 9.17 4.06 -10.50
N ALA A 23 10.11 3.23 -10.04
CA ALA A 23 11.24 2.80 -10.88
C ALA A 23 10.79 1.97 -12.09
N PHE A 24 9.83 1.08 -11.89
CA PHE A 24 9.19 0.26 -12.93
C PHE A 24 8.62 1.11 -14.06
N SER A 25 7.90 2.18 -13.70
CA SER A 25 7.25 3.08 -14.66
C SER A 25 8.24 4.04 -15.32
N ALA A 26 9.22 4.54 -14.57
CA ALA A 26 10.29 5.37 -15.10
C ALA A 26 11.11 4.61 -16.15
N ALA A 27 11.43 3.33 -15.88
CA ALA A 27 12.20 2.50 -16.80
C ALA A 27 11.46 2.28 -18.12
N ARG A 28 10.14 2.04 -18.05
CA ARG A 28 9.29 1.85 -19.23
C ARG A 28 9.12 3.12 -20.05
N SER A 29 8.78 4.24 -19.39
CA SER A 29 8.54 5.52 -20.07
C SER A 29 9.74 6.05 -20.83
N LYS A 30 10.97 5.75 -20.38
CA LYS A 30 12.21 6.22 -21.01
C LYS A 30 12.95 5.13 -21.77
N ASN A 31 12.37 3.94 -21.89
CA ASN A 31 13.02 2.75 -22.45
C ASN A 31 14.42 2.54 -21.83
N MET A 32 14.50 2.46 -20.50
CA MET A 32 15.70 2.20 -19.69
C MET A 32 15.66 0.78 -19.10
N ASN A 33 16.82 0.25 -18.71
CA ASN A 33 16.89 -1.05 -18.03
C ASN A 33 16.45 -0.89 -16.58
N LEU A 34 15.52 -1.71 -16.10
CA LEU A 34 15.19 -1.78 -14.68
C LEU A 34 16.10 -2.82 -14.02
N ILE A 35 16.87 -2.39 -13.02
CA ILE A 35 17.72 -3.27 -12.23
C ILE A 35 17.18 -3.25 -10.80
N LEU A 36 16.55 -4.35 -10.40
CA LEU A 36 16.13 -4.49 -9.01
C LEU A 36 17.31 -5.01 -8.19
N PRO A 37 17.63 -4.38 -7.04
CA PRO A 37 18.57 -4.99 -6.11
C PRO A 37 17.99 -6.33 -5.65
N SER A 38 18.85 -7.23 -5.15
CA SER A 38 18.44 -8.46 -4.45
C SER A 38 17.71 -8.14 -3.14
N ASP A 39 16.52 -7.57 -3.26
CA ASP A 39 15.56 -7.46 -2.19
C ASP A 39 14.68 -8.72 -2.21
N ALA A 40 15.08 -9.69 -1.40
CA ALA A 40 14.36 -10.94 -1.24
C ALA A 40 12.88 -10.72 -0.87
N ALA A 41 12.59 -9.67 -0.08
CA ALA A 41 11.25 -9.47 0.46
C ALA A 41 10.19 -9.21 -0.61
N LEU A 42 10.45 -8.37 -1.62
CA LEU A 42 9.45 -8.14 -2.67
C LEU A 42 9.28 -9.37 -3.58
N ARG A 43 10.36 -10.11 -3.84
CA ARG A 43 10.32 -11.31 -4.68
C ARG A 43 9.65 -12.49 -4.01
N GLU A 44 9.76 -12.60 -2.69
CA GLU A 44 9.08 -13.59 -1.85
C GLU A 44 7.59 -13.31 -1.73
N VAL A 45 7.19 -12.04 -1.83
CA VAL A 45 5.77 -11.65 -1.72
C VAL A 45 5.05 -11.66 -3.07
N PHE A 46 5.69 -11.17 -4.13
CA PHE A 46 5.05 -10.94 -5.43
C PHE A 46 5.73 -11.69 -6.58
N GLU A 47 4.95 -11.95 -7.63
CA GLU A 47 5.38 -12.53 -8.91
C GLU A 47 6.01 -11.48 -9.82
N ILE A 48 7.02 -10.77 -9.30
CA ILE A 48 7.76 -9.77 -10.07
C ILE A 48 8.60 -10.48 -11.14
N ASN A 49 8.24 -10.25 -12.40
CA ASN A 49 8.93 -10.72 -13.60
C ASN A 49 9.86 -9.61 -14.14
N GLU A 50 10.84 -9.24 -13.32
CA GLU A 50 11.90 -8.27 -13.64
C GLU A 50 13.25 -8.87 -13.27
N THR A 51 14.32 -8.35 -13.87
CA THR A 51 15.67 -8.84 -13.56
C THR A 51 16.12 -8.34 -12.19
N PHE A 52 16.30 -9.28 -11.27
CA PHE A 52 16.95 -9.04 -9.97
C PHE A 52 18.46 -9.24 -10.11
N ASN A 53 19.25 -8.31 -9.59
CA ASN A 53 20.70 -8.43 -9.55
C ASN A 53 21.20 -8.62 -8.12
N ALA A 54 21.93 -9.71 -7.88
CA ALA A 54 22.51 -10.03 -6.58
C ALA A 54 23.60 -9.05 -6.14
N SER A 55 24.27 -8.40 -7.09
CA SER A 55 25.37 -7.49 -6.82
C SER A 55 24.86 -6.07 -6.60
N ARG A 56 24.80 -5.64 -5.34
CA ARG A 56 24.57 -4.22 -4.98
C ARG A 56 25.62 -3.27 -5.55
N LYS A 57 26.78 -3.79 -6.01
CA LYS A 57 27.83 -2.99 -6.65
C LYS A 57 27.38 -2.44 -8.01
N LEU A 58 26.44 -3.07 -8.70
CA LEU A 58 26.04 -2.67 -10.06
C LEU A 58 25.47 -1.25 -10.12
N CYS A 59 24.72 -0.85 -9.10
CA CYS A 59 24.12 0.49 -9.02
C CYS A 59 25.02 1.49 -8.26
N LYS A 60 26.23 1.09 -7.84
CA LYS A 60 27.14 1.97 -7.09
C LYS A 60 27.63 3.07 -8.03
N GLY A 61 27.50 4.32 -7.59
CA GLY A 61 27.93 5.49 -8.38
C GLY A 61 26.89 6.02 -9.37
N PHE A 62 25.72 5.39 -9.47
CA PHE A 62 24.61 5.94 -10.27
C PHE A 62 24.17 7.29 -9.69
N ARG A 63 23.75 8.21 -10.57
CA ARG A 63 23.27 9.53 -10.16
C ARG A 63 22.00 9.35 -9.32
N LYS A 64 22.02 9.87 -8.09
CA LYS A 64 20.88 9.77 -7.17
C LYS A 64 19.83 10.82 -7.51
N VAL A 65 18.58 10.38 -7.58
CA VAL A 65 17.40 11.23 -7.74
C VAL A 65 16.48 10.95 -6.56
N LEU A 66 16.36 11.91 -5.65
CA LEU A 66 15.59 11.76 -4.41
C LEU A 66 14.33 12.60 -4.49
N ASP A 67 13.21 12.03 -4.07
CA ASP A 67 12.01 12.82 -3.87
C ASP A 67 12.04 13.47 -2.48
N ARG A 68 12.38 14.76 -2.47
CA ARG A 68 12.36 15.58 -1.26
C ARG A 68 10.96 16.12 -0.93
N ALA A 69 9.96 15.96 -1.81
CA ALA A 69 8.58 16.25 -1.49
C ALA A 69 8.03 15.07 -0.73
N PHE A 70 8.24 15.10 0.56
CA PHE A 70 7.51 14.22 1.43
C PHE A 70 6.09 14.76 1.61
N PRO A 71 4.99 14.12 1.18
CA PRO A 71 4.77 13.09 0.16
C PRO A 71 3.94 13.66 -1.01
N THR A 72 4.52 14.57 -1.80
CA THR A 72 3.83 15.18 -2.95
C THR A 72 4.48 14.84 -4.28
N TYR A 73 3.74 15.07 -5.37
CA TYR A 73 4.22 14.81 -6.71
C TYR A 73 5.21 15.89 -7.15
N HIS A 74 6.42 15.46 -7.51
CA HIS A 74 7.43 16.30 -8.13
C HIS A 74 7.48 16.09 -9.64
N LYS A 75 6.90 17.04 -10.38
CA LYS A 75 6.84 17.03 -11.85
C LYS A 75 8.19 16.79 -12.54
N ASN A 76 9.27 17.35 -11.99
CA ASN A 76 10.60 17.30 -12.60
C ASN A 76 11.48 16.18 -12.05
N LEU A 77 10.94 15.29 -11.20
CA LEU A 77 11.72 14.20 -10.61
C LEU A 77 12.32 13.28 -11.68
N MET A 78 11.59 13.08 -12.77
CA MET A 78 12.01 12.23 -13.90
C MET A 78 12.76 12.99 -14.99
N ASN A 79 13.37 14.14 -14.68
CA ASN A 79 14.15 14.93 -15.63
C ASN A 79 15.60 14.42 -15.74
N PHE A 80 15.75 13.24 -16.34
CA PHE A 80 17.02 12.62 -16.70
C PHE A 80 16.91 11.97 -18.09
N SER A 81 18.06 11.79 -18.76
CA SER A 81 18.16 11.19 -20.09
C SER A 81 17.93 9.67 -20.03
N SER A 82 17.45 9.08 -21.13
CA SER A 82 17.34 7.62 -21.27
C SER A 82 18.69 6.91 -21.32
N SER A 83 19.79 7.65 -21.52
CA SER A 83 21.16 7.15 -21.44
C SER A 83 21.77 7.20 -20.04
N ASP A 84 21.11 7.84 -19.07
CA ASP A 84 21.64 8.02 -17.72
C ASP A 84 21.56 6.74 -16.88
N ASN A 85 22.44 6.62 -15.90
CA ASN A 85 22.35 5.59 -14.86
C ASN A 85 21.84 6.23 -13.56
N ILE A 86 20.59 5.93 -13.22
CA ILE A 86 19.85 6.60 -12.16
C ILE A 86 19.60 5.67 -10.99
N GLN A 87 19.85 6.17 -9.79
CA GLN A 87 19.40 5.55 -8.55
C GLN A 87 18.24 6.36 -7.95
N LEU A 88 17.03 5.83 -8.03
CA LEU A 88 15.82 6.46 -7.52
C LEU A 88 15.70 6.23 -6.00
N GLY A 89 15.60 7.32 -5.25
CA GLY A 89 15.57 7.31 -3.81
C GLY A 89 14.20 7.10 -3.19
N TYR A 90 14.07 7.58 -1.96
CA TYR A 90 12.85 7.52 -1.16
C TYR A 90 11.95 8.75 -1.40
N GLY A 91 10.78 8.76 -0.75
CA GLY A 91 9.80 9.86 -0.84
C GLY A 91 8.77 9.72 -1.97
N LEU A 92 8.91 8.70 -2.83
CA LEU A 92 8.14 8.42 -4.05
C LEU A 92 6.67 7.99 -3.80
N GLN A 93 5.99 8.60 -2.84
CA GLN A 93 4.68 8.18 -2.34
C GLN A 93 3.52 8.82 -3.13
N SER A 94 3.70 9.02 -4.44
CA SER A 94 2.65 9.55 -5.33
C SER A 94 2.34 8.58 -6.45
N TRP A 95 1.06 8.23 -6.59
CA TRP A 95 0.56 7.38 -7.67
C TRP A 95 0.79 7.97 -9.06
N LYS A 96 0.93 9.30 -9.15
CA LYS A 96 1.23 10.03 -10.39
C LYS A 96 2.56 9.61 -11.03
N TYR A 97 3.45 8.96 -10.30
CA TYR A 97 4.69 8.42 -10.88
C TYR A 97 4.50 7.15 -11.70
N PHE A 98 3.41 6.42 -11.52
CA PHE A 98 3.26 5.09 -12.12
C PHE A 98 1.90 4.78 -12.74
N TYR A 99 0.93 5.70 -12.62
CA TYR A 99 -0.45 5.48 -13.11
C TYR A 99 -0.55 5.12 -14.59
N MET A 100 0.35 5.65 -15.43
CA MET A 100 0.39 5.35 -16.87
C MET A 100 0.65 3.87 -17.18
N TYR A 101 1.20 3.11 -16.23
CA TYR A 101 1.54 1.70 -16.38
C TYR A 101 0.77 0.78 -15.43
N ASP A 102 -0.38 1.24 -14.88
CA ASP A 102 -1.16 0.53 -13.86
C ASP A 102 -1.39 -0.95 -14.19
N LYS A 103 -1.88 -1.25 -15.40
CA LYS A 103 -2.15 -2.64 -15.84
C LYS A 103 -0.90 -3.51 -15.82
N GLN A 104 0.24 -2.98 -16.24
CA GLN A 104 1.50 -3.73 -16.26
C GLN A 104 2.06 -3.90 -14.85
N LEU A 105 1.95 -2.85 -14.03
CA LEU A 105 2.40 -2.85 -12.64
C LEU A 105 1.61 -3.85 -11.79
N LYS A 106 0.27 -3.86 -11.89
CA LYS A 106 -0.58 -4.82 -11.15
C LYS A 106 -0.26 -6.27 -11.48
N LYS A 107 0.14 -6.59 -12.72
CA LYS A 107 0.63 -7.93 -13.08
C LYS A 107 1.88 -8.31 -12.29
N GLN A 108 2.82 -7.39 -12.10
CA GLN A 108 4.02 -7.65 -11.28
C GLN A 108 3.70 -7.79 -9.79
N LEU A 109 2.66 -7.11 -9.33
CA LEU A 109 2.23 -7.09 -7.94
C LEU A 109 1.15 -8.15 -7.64
N THR A 110 1.15 -9.23 -8.41
CA THR A 110 0.37 -10.43 -8.08
C THR A 110 1.07 -11.17 -6.95
N PHE A 111 0.38 -11.44 -5.84
CA PHE A 111 0.97 -12.18 -4.71
C PHE A 111 1.40 -13.59 -5.14
N ARG A 112 2.44 -14.14 -4.53
CA ARG A 112 2.81 -15.55 -4.73
C ARG A 112 1.67 -16.48 -4.33
N LYS A 113 1.56 -17.62 -5.02
CA LYS A 113 0.46 -18.58 -4.82
C LYS A 113 0.28 -19.06 -3.36
N HIS A 114 1.38 -19.30 -2.64
CA HIS A 114 1.31 -19.72 -1.24
C HIS A 114 0.68 -18.66 -0.34
N ILE A 115 1.00 -17.37 -0.55
CA ILE A 115 0.41 -16.24 0.18
C ILE A 115 -1.08 -16.09 -0.16
N GLN A 116 -1.43 -16.19 -1.45
CA GLN A 116 -2.84 -16.16 -1.88
C GLN A 116 -3.66 -17.28 -1.21
N ASN A 117 -3.10 -18.49 -1.17
CA ASN A 117 -3.78 -19.64 -0.57
C ASN A 117 -3.95 -19.45 0.94
N GLU A 118 -2.94 -18.96 1.65
CA GLU A 118 -3.01 -18.72 3.10
C GLU A 118 -4.01 -17.59 3.43
N ALA A 119 -4.02 -16.51 2.64
CA ALA A 119 -5.01 -15.43 2.77
C ALA A 119 -6.43 -15.94 2.55
N LYS A 120 -6.64 -16.76 1.50
CA LYS A 120 -7.93 -17.40 1.22
C LYS A 120 -8.37 -18.29 2.38
N GLN A 121 -7.48 -19.13 2.91
CA GLN A 121 -7.79 -20.00 4.06
C GLN A 121 -8.18 -19.19 5.31
N THR A 122 -7.52 -18.05 5.55
CA THR A 122 -7.91 -17.14 6.64
C THR A 122 -9.33 -16.62 6.43
N ILE A 123 -9.67 -16.15 5.23
CA ILE A 123 -11.03 -15.69 4.91
C ILE A 123 -12.05 -16.81 5.05
N ASP A 124 -11.77 -18.00 4.51
CA ASP A 124 -12.68 -19.16 4.59
C ASP A 124 -12.99 -19.53 6.05
N LYS A 125 -11.99 -19.52 6.94
CA LYS A 125 -12.17 -19.74 8.39
C LYS A 125 -13.04 -18.67 9.03
N ILE A 126 -12.89 -17.41 8.60
CA ILE A 126 -13.74 -16.30 9.09
C ILE A 126 -15.18 -16.51 8.63
N LEU A 127 -15.41 -16.77 7.35
CA LEU A 127 -16.75 -17.01 6.80
C LEU A 127 -17.47 -18.16 7.52
N GLN A 128 -16.74 -19.25 7.81
CA GLN A 128 -17.26 -20.38 8.59
C GLN A 128 -17.70 -19.96 10.01
N ARG A 129 -16.88 -19.19 10.73
CA ARG A 129 -17.22 -18.67 12.08
C ARG A 129 -18.47 -17.79 12.06
N TRP A 130 -18.65 -17.03 10.98
CA TRP A 130 -19.82 -16.17 10.76
C TRP A 130 -21.01 -16.92 10.12
N LYS A 131 -20.91 -18.24 9.92
CA LYS A 131 -21.94 -19.09 9.29
C LYS A 131 -22.35 -18.63 7.88
N ILE A 132 -21.44 -17.98 7.16
CA ILE A 132 -21.65 -17.52 5.78
C ILE A 132 -21.31 -18.66 4.82
N LYS A 133 -22.32 -19.17 4.12
CA LYS A 133 -22.20 -20.36 3.25
C LYS A 133 -21.53 -20.09 1.90
N SER A 134 -21.56 -18.85 1.42
CA SER A 134 -21.03 -18.47 0.11
C SER A 134 -20.24 -17.17 0.20
N ARG A 135 -19.05 -17.13 -0.41
CA ARG A 135 -18.25 -15.90 -0.53
C ARG A 135 -18.99 -14.79 -1.29
N ASN A 136 -19.87 -15.16 -2.21
CA ASN A 136 -20.62 -14.22 -3.05
C ASN A 136 -21.89 -13.68 -2.38
N SER A 137 -22.30 -14.22 -1.21
CA SER A 137 -23.47 -13.75 -0.49
C SER A 137 -23.17 -12.62 0.52
N VAL A 138 -21.92 -12.14 0.56
CA VAL A 138 -21.48 -11.09 1.47
C VAL A 138 -20.44 -10.20 0.79
N ASN A 139 -20.50 -8.90 1.06
CA ASN A 139 -19.44 -7.97 0.69
C ASN A 139 -18.40 -7.94 1.82
N LEU A 140 -17.17 -8.31 1.50
CA LEU A 140 -16.04 -8.21 2.42
C LEU A 140 -15.41 -6.84 2.29
N VAL A 141 -15.31 -6.10 3.40
CA VAL A 141 -14.65 -4.79 3.44
C VAL A 141 -13.43 -4.89 4.34
N GLY A 142 -12.24 -4.80 3.76
CA GLY A 142 -10.99 -4.79 4.51
C GLY A 142 -10.77 -3.43 5.17
N ILE A 143 -10.52 -3.41 6.48
CA ILE A 143 -10.19 -2.19 7.23
C ILE A 143 -8.73 -2.28 7.69
N HIS A 144 -7.88 -1.39 7.17
CA HIS A 144 -6.53 -1.22 7.68
C HIS A 144 -6.43 0.03 8.56
N ILE A 145 -6.22 -0.19 9.87
CA ILE A 145 -6.11 0.89 10.86
C ILE A 145 -4.65 1.02 11.31
N ARG A 146 -3.94 2.02 10.77
CA ARG A 146 -2.62 2.44 11.24
C ARG A 146 -2.74 3.34 12.46
N ARG A 147 -2.14 2.91 13.57
CA ARG A 147 -1.96 3.66 14.82
C ARG A 147 -0.51 3.66 15.25
N GLY A 148 0.04 2.49 15.60
CA GLY A 148 1.41 2.24 16.10
C GLY A 148 2.27 3.49 16.35
N ASP A 149 3.27 3.69 15.49
CA ASP A 149 4.22 4.80 15.54
C ASP A 149 3.58 6.20 15.41
N LYS A 150 2.35 6.29 14.91
CA LYS A 150 1.67 7.57 14.66
C LYS A 150 0.95 8.12 15.87
N VAL A 151 0.65 7.31 16.89
CA VAL A 151 -0.01 7.78 18.12
C VAL A 151 0.92 8.65 18.97
N THR A 152 2.23 8.42 18.92
CA THR A 152 3.22 9.16 19.72
C THR A 152 3.98 10.22 18.92
N SER A 153 3.99 10.15 17.59
CA SER A 153 4.69 11.10 16.70
C SER A 153 3.77 12.22 16.19
N TYR A 154 3.28 13.07 17.09
CA TYR A 154 2.41 14.22 16.75
C TYR A 154 3.06 15.17 15.73
N ASP A 155 4.40 15.29 15.73
CA ASP A 155 5.17 16.17 14.84
C ASP A 155 5.19 15.71 13.36
N ASP A 156 4.86 14.45 13.09
CA ASP A 156 4.80 13.92 11.72
C ASP A 156 3.63 14.52 10.91
N GLY A 157 2.66 15.14 11.60
CA GLY A 157 1.61 15.92 10.97
C GLY A 157 0.50 15.09 10.33
N TYR A 158 0.28 13.85 10.76
CA TYR A 158 -0.82 13.02 10.28
C TYR A 158 -2.04 13.14 11.20
N LYS A 159 -3.23 13.28 10.61
CA LYS A 159 -4.50 13.04 11.32
C LYS A 159 -4.71 11.54 11.44
N ILE A 160 -4.82 11.06 12.66
CA ILE A 160 -5.11 9.65 12.95
C ILE A 160 -6.61 9.43 12.83
N ALA A 161 -7.01 8.21 12.46
CA ALA A 161 -8.41 7.83 12.42
C ALA A 161 -9.08 8.01 13.79
N THR A 162 -10.26 8.64 13.76
CA THR A 162 -11.12 8.82 14.92
C THR A 162 -12.27 7.81 14.90
N PRO A 163 -12.94 7.57 16.03
CA PRO A 163 -14.12 6.70 16.08
C PRO A 163 -15.23 7.19 15.14
N GLU A 164 -15.40 8.51 15.01
CA GLU A 164 -16.41 9.09 14.10
C GLU A 164 -16.07 8.84 12.63
N TYR A 165 -14.78 8.84 12.27
CA TYR A 165 -14.37 8.44 10.92
C TYR A 165 -14.71 6.98 10.66
N LEU A 166 -14.38 6.07 11.59
CA LEU A 166 -14.70 4.65 11.45
C LEU A 166 -16.21 4.44 11.34
N ASN A 167 -17.00 5.10 12.19
CA ASN A 167 -18.46 5.05 12.15
C ASN A 167 -19.03 5.51 10.80
N ARG A 168 -18.60 6.66 10.28
CA ARG A 168 -19.04 7.11 8.95
C ARG A 168 -18.61 6.15 7.84
N SER A 169 -17.41 5.57 7.95
CA SER A 169 -16.84 4.68 6.93
C SER A 169 -17.57 3.35 6.85
N VAL A 170 -17.88 2.70 7.97
CA VAL A 170 -18.65 1.45 7.94
C VAL A 170 -20.10 1.70 7.51
N ASN A 171 -20.71 2.81 7.95
CA ASN A 171 -22.08 3.15 7.57
C ASN A 171 -22.22 3.48 6.08
N TYR A 172 -21.17 3.95 5.40
CA TYR A 172 -21.17 4.09 3.94
C TYR A 172 -21.45 2.74 3.25
N TYR A 173 -20.77 1.68 3.67
CA TYR A 173 -20.94 0.35 3.07
C TYR A 173 -22.24 -0.33 3.49
N VAL A 174 -22.65 -0.21 4.75
CA VAL A 174 -23.93 -0.77 5.23
C VAL A 174 -25.13 -0.12 4.53
N LYS A 175 -25.04 1.15 4.14
CA LYS A 175 -26.08 1.81 3.34
C LYS A 175 -26.10 1.36 1.88
N LYS A 176 -24.96 0.88 1.36
CA LYS A 176 -24.79 0.53 -0.04
C LYS A 176 -25.08 -0.95 -0.31
N TYR A 177 -24.85 -1.81 0.67
CA TYR A 177 -24.92 -3.26 0.52
C TYR A 177 -25.73 -3.89 1.66
N GLU A 178 -26.60 -4.84 1.32
CA GLU A 178 -27.47 -5.53 2.28
C GLU A 178 -26.67 -6.39 3.28
N ALA A 179 -25.64 -7.08 2.80
CA ALA A 179 -24.79 -7.97 3.60
C ALA A 179 -23.33 -7.54 3.50
N VAL A 180 -22.75 -7.13 4.65
CA VAL A 180 -21.37 -6.66 4.77
C VAL A 180 -20.69 -7.30 5.97
N LEU A 181 -19.46 -7.78 5.78
CA LEU A 181 -18.58 -8.22 6.86
C LEU A 181 -17.26 -7.45 6.77
N PHE A 182 -16.89 -6.79 7.86
CA PHE A 182 -15.66 -6.01 7.95
C PHE A 182 -14.51 -6.84 8.51
N LEU A 183 -13.36 -6.81 7.84
CA LEU A 183 -12.14 -7.53 8.24
C LEU A 183 -11.09 -6.53 8.69
N VAL A 184 -10.80 -6.47 9.99
CA VAL A 184 -9.93 -5.44 10.58
C VAL A 184 -8.53 -5.99 10.82
N ILE A 185 -7.52 -5.31 10.26
CA ILE A 185 -6.12 -5.46 10.63
C ILE A 185 -5.59 -4.11 11.12
N SER A 186 -4.87 -4.14 12.25
CA SER A 186 -4.34 -2.94 12.88
C SER A 186 -3.05 -3.23 13.64
N ASP A 187 -2.15 -2.24 13.69
CA ASP A 187 -1.03 -2.21 14.63
C ASP A 187 -1.38 -1.51 15.95
N GLY A 188 -2.66 -1.25 16.19
CA GLY A 188 -3.25 -0.82 17.46
C GLY A 188 -4.57 -1.55 17.69
N MET A 189 -4.49 -2.87 17.87
CA MET A 189 -5.67 -3.75 17.90
C MET A 189 -6.62 -3.44 19.06
N SER A 190 -6.12 -3.20 20.27
CA SER A 190 -6.97 -2.88 21.43
C SER A 190 -7.85 -1.64 21.17
N TRP A 191 -7.24 -0.55 20.70
CA TRP A 191 -7.99 0.65 20.32
C TRP A 191 -8.98 0.37 19.19
N SER A 192 -8.62 -0.47 18.22
CA SER A 192 -9.51 -0.81 17.11
C SER A 192 -10.74 -1.58 17.57
N ILE A 193 -10.57 -2.53 18.50
CA ILE A 193 -11.69 -3.28 19.09
C ILE A 193 -12.64 -2.34 19.85
N GLU A 194 -12.10 -1.35 20.55
CA GLU A 194 -12.88 -0.37 21.32
C GLU A 194 -13.62 0.65 20.42
N ASN A 195 -13.09 0.99 19.25
CA ASN A 195 -13.52 2.16 18.47
C ASN A 195 -14.10 1.83 17.09
N VAL A 196 -13.93 0.62 16.57
CA VAL A 196 -14.71 0.15 15.41
C VAL A 196 -16.14 -0.10 15.91
N PRO A 197 -17.18 0.43 15.24
CA PRO A 197 -18.54 0.30 15.76
C PRO A 197 -18.97 -1.17 15.91
N SER A 198 -19.52 -1.50 17.08
CA SER A 198 -19.92 -2.86 17.42
C SER A 198 -21.27 -3.28 16.81
N HIS A 199 -22.02 -2.34 16.21
CA HIS A 199 -23.32 -2.62 15.58
C HIS A 199 -23.21 -3.26 14.20
N VAL A 200 -22.00 -3.44 13.66
CA VAL A 200 -21.76 -4.08 12.37
C VAL A 200 -21.00 -5.40 12.54
N PRO A 201 -21.11 -6.36 11.60
CA PRO A 201 -20.31 -7.58 11.62
C PRO A 201 -18.82 -7.28 11.43
N VAL A 202 -17.96 -7.65 12.39
CA VAL A 202 -16.52 -7.37 12.34
C VAL A 202 -15.70 -8.59 12.76
N ALA A 203 -14.74 -8.98 11.92
CA ALA A 203 -13.70 -9.94 12.25
C ALA A 203 -12.35 -9.22 12.44
N TYR A 204 -11.75 -9.35 13.62
CA TYR A 204 -10.40 -8.84 13.90
C TYR A 204 -9.35 -9.90 13.55
N ILE A 205 -8.32 -9.51 12.81
CA ILE A 205 -7.32 -10.41 12.24
C ILE A 205 -5.92 -9.97 12.68
N SER A 206 -5.11 -10.93 13.11
CA SER A 206 -3.68 -10.75 13.40
C SER A 206 -2.92 -11.99 12.95
N LEU A 207 -2.21 -11.90 11.82
CA LEU A 207 -1.50 -13.03 11.22
C LEU A 207 0.01 -12.98 11.47
N GLY A 208 0.51 -11.88 12.06
CA GLY A 208 1.92 -11.70 12.41
C GLY A 208 2.87 -11.52 11.22
N LYS A 209 2.33 -11.52 9.98
CA LYS A 209 3.07 -11.41 8.73
C LYS A 209 2.44 -10.34 7.85
N ARG A 210 3.20 -9.29 7.54
CA ARG A 210 2.70 -8.10 6.82
C ARG A 210 2.21 -8.40 5.41
N GLU A 211 2.90 -9.28 4.72
CA GLU A 211 2.55 -9.74 3.37
C GLU A 211 1.23 -10.50 3.36
N LEU A 212 0.98 -11.29 4.39
CA LEU A 212 -0.25 -12.06 4.54
C LEU A 212 -1.41 -11.17 5.01
N ASP A 213 -1.13 -10.22 5.92
CA ASP A 213 -2.09 -9.18 6.30
C ASP A 213 -2.55 -8.39 5.07
N MET A 214 -1.60 -7.94 4.23
CA MET A 214 -1.91 -7.21 2.99
C MET A 214 -2.72 -8.09 2.02
N ALA A 215 -2.28 -9.32 1.76
CA ALA A 215 -2.97 -10.23 0.84
C ALA A 215 -4.39 -10.56 1.31
N THR A 216 -4.59 -10.72 2.63
CA THR A 216 -5.91 -10.96 3.22
C THR A 216 -6.85 -9.78 2.99
N LEU A 217 -6.40 -8.54 3.21
CA LEU A 217 -7.23 -7.37 2.94
C LEU A 217 -7.41 -7.07 1.44
N VAL A 218 -6.41 -7.38 0.61
CA VAL A 218 -6.53 -7.25 -0.85
C VAL A 218 -7.56 -8.23 -1.44
N ALA A 219 -7.76 -9.38 -0.81
CA ALA A 219 -8.77 -10.37 -1.21
C ALA A 219 -10.22 -10.01 -0.79
N CYS A 220 -10.42 -8.90 -0.06
CA CYS A 220 -11.74 -8.31 0.16
C CYS A 220 -12.30 -7.68 -1.12
N ASP A 221 -13.57 -7.28 -1.11
CA ASP A 221 -14.20 -6.57 -2.24
C ASP A 221 -13.88 -5.07 -2.21
N HIS A 222 -13.80 -4.49 -1.02
CA HIS A 222 -13.60 -3.05 -0.82
C HIS A 222 -12.62 -2.77 0.33
N THR A 223 -12.17 -1.52 0.41
CA THR A 223 -11.21 -1.08 1.43
C THR A 223 -11.71 0.13 2.22
N ILE A 224 -11.48 0.11 3.52
CA ILE A 224 -11.37 1.30 4.37
C ILE A 224 -9.90 1.39 4.81
N MET A 225 -9.24 2.49 4.48
CA MET A 225 -7.87 2.73 4.95
C MET A 225 -7.81 3.98 5.83
N THR A 226 -6.87 4.00 6.77
CA THR A 226 -6.56 5.22 7.54
C THR A 226 -5.43 6.00 6.88
N ILE A 227 -4.25 6.05 7.50
CA ILE A 227 -3.04 6.69 6.98
C ILE A 227 -1.96 5.65 6.64
N GLY A 228 -1.01 6.10 5.83
CA GLY A 228 0.22 5.37 5.56
C GLY A 228 0.18 4.57 4.26
N THR A 229 1.38 4.24 3.78
CA THR A 229 1.57 3.60 2.48
C THR A 229 1.04 2.19 2.42
N PHE A 230 1.02 1.46 3.54
CA PHE A 230 0.51 0.09 3.59
C PHE A 230 -0.98 0.02 3.25
N GLY A 231 -1.82 0.84 3.92
CA GLY A 231 -3.25 0.94 3.63
C GLY A 231 -3.54 1.46 2.23
N TRP A 232 -2.70 2.38 1.72
CA TRP A 232 -2.81 2.88 0.35
C TRP A 232 -2.64 1.76 -0.69
N TRP A 233 -1.63 0.90 -0.51
CA TRP A 233 -1.39 -0.22 -1.42
C TRP A 233 -2.48 -1.29 -1.34
N ILE A 234 -3.08 -1.52 -0.17
CA ILE A 234 -4.27 -2.38 -0.04
C ILE A 234 -5.38 -1.84 -0.95
N GLY A 235 -5.79 -0.58 -0.76
CA GLY A 235 -6.86 0.01 -1.57
C GLY A 235 -6.56 0.01 -3.07
N TYR A 236 -5.32 0.29 -3.45
CA TYR A 236 -4.89 0.26 -4.86
C TYR A 236 -4.97 -1.14 -5.50
N LEU A 237 -4.66 -2.19 -4.76
CA LEU A 237 -4.62 -3.57 -5.27
C LEU A 237 -5.98 -4.28 -5.16
N THR A 238 -6.83 -3.94 -4.20
CA THR A 238 -8.18 -4.51 -4.03
C THR A 238 -9.08 -4.25 -5.26
N GLY A 239 -9.05 -3.03 -5.80
CA GLY A 239 -9.76 -2.69 -7.04
C GLY A 239 -11.26 -2.36 -6.92
N GLY A 240 -11.85 -2.47 -5.73
CA GLY A 240 -13.20 -1.95 -5.44
C GLY A 240 -13.20 -0.53 -4.86
N ASP A 241 -14.30 -0.16 -4.19
CA ASP A 241 -14.40 1.12 -3.51
C ASP A 241 -13.34 1.26 -2.41
N VAL A 242 -12.79 2.48 -2.27
CA VAL A 242 -11.82 2.81 -1.22
C VAL A 242 -12.31 4.03 -0.46
N VAL A 243 -12.64 3.83 0.82
CA VAL A 243 -12.90 4.91 1.77
C VAL A 243 -11.60 5.24 2.49
N TYR A 244 -11.22 6.52 2.46
CA TYR A 244 -9.98 7.01 3.07
C TYR A 244 -10.22 8.36 3.74
N MET A 245 -9.31 8.74 4.65
CA MET A 245 -9.40 10.03 5.33
C MET A 245 -9.06 11.17 4.37
N LYS A 246 -10.03 12.07 4.17
CA LYS A 246 -9.80 13.34 3.50
C LYS A 246 -8.88 14.22 4.35
N ASP A 247 -7.93 14.90 3.70
CA ASP A 247 -7.01 15.85 4.34
C ASP A 247 -6.27 15.26 5.55
N ALA A 248 -5.67 14.08 5.36
CA ALA A 248 -4.89 13.37 6.38
C ALA A 248 -3.67 14.15 6.91
N ALA A 249 -3.35 15.31 6.32
CA ALA A 249 -2.32 16.21 6.80
C ALA A 249 -2.87 17.25 7.80
N VAL A 250 -2.22 17.39 8.95
CA VAL A 250 -2.50 18.44 9.94
C VAL A 250 -2.03 19.78 9.37
N LYS A 251 -2.92 20.79 9.33
CA LYS A 251 -2.60 22.12 8.82
C LYS A 251 -1.44 22.72 9.63
N GLY A 252 -0.43 23.25 8.93
CA GLY A 252 0.74 23.89 9.56
C GLY A 252 1.87 22.93 9.97
N SER A 253 1.61 21.62 10.04
CA SER A 253 2.64 20.59 10.26
C SER A 253 3.61 20.47 9.06
N ARG A 254 4.71 19.73 9.23
CA ARG A 254 5.65 19.43 8.13
C ARG A 254 4.92 18.78 6.94
N PHE A 255 4.04 17.81 7.20
CA PHE A 255 3.23 17.17 6.16
C PHE A 255 2.19 18.14 5.57
N GLY A 256 1.52 18.95 6.39
CA GLY A 256 0.55 19.93 5.90
C GLY A 256 1.14 21.06 5.06
N LYS A 257 2.44 21.37 5.23
CA LYS A 257 3.16 22.35 4.41
C LYS A 257 3.55 21.78 3.04
N SER A 258 3.79 20.48 2.93
CA SER A 258 4.21 19.86 1.67
C SER A 258 3.04 19.61 0.71
N THR A 259 1.83 19.36 1.21
CA THR A 259 0.62 19.11 0.40
C THR A 259 0.04 20.34 -0.30
N LYS A 260 0.54 21.54 0.01
CA LYS A 260 0.11 22.81 -0.63
C LYS A 260 0.91 23.20 -1.89
N ARG A 261 1.87 22.36 -2.30
CA ARG A 261 2.69 22.54 -3.50
C ARG A 261 2.09 21.80 -4.68
#